data_AF-U4V837-F1
#
_entry.id   AF-U4V837-F1
#
_cell.length_a   1.000
_cell.length_b   1.000
_cell.length_c   1.000
_cell.angle_alpha   90.00
_cell.angle_beta   90.00
_cell.angle_gamma   90.00
#
_symmetry.space_group_name_H-M   'P 1'
#
loop_
_entity.id
_entity.type
_entity.pdbx_description
1 polymer ?
#
loop_
_entity_poly.entity_id
_entity_poly.type
_entity_poly.pdbx_seq_one_letter_code
_entity_poly.pdbx_strand_id
1 'polypeptide(L)'
;MAEENIHGYFIGELPEGHAEAANYKRMGIPEGSYEWGRFYDRFDVSKEPNEPNRFGWIVEVDVSDPNSMPKKRTALGRFKHEGAESIVSKDGRVVFYLGDDERFDYVYKFVTAGKFNPDDRAANMDLLDEGTLHVAKFHEDGKVEWMPLVFGQGPLTEQNGFKSQADVLIETRRAGDLLGATKMDRPEDVQPNPVNGRVYVMLTNNTKRKDDQVDAANPRAKNAFGHIIEIEEDGQDFAATTGKWEVLLKCGDPSVAEVGASFSTDTTRNGWFGMPDNAAVDSAGRLWVATDGNSNKDTGRTDGLWAVDTEGDARATSKLFYRVPVGAEMCGPLFAPDDETAFVAVQHPGDGGEDWDGHGRPSYYEDLSTRWPDFKDDMPVRPAVVAITKQGGGKIAV
;
A
#
# COMPACT_ATOMS: atom_id res chain seq x y z
N MET A 1 -8.11 8.71 -2.74
CA MET A 1 -6.94 8.52 -3.62
C MET A 1 -5.68 8.78 -2.82
N ALA A 2 -4.60 8.10 -3.12
CA ALA A 2 -3.32 8.23 -2.44
C ALA A 2 -2.25 8.76 -3.41
N GLU A 3 -1.39 9.66 -2.93
CA GLU A 3 -0.24 10.15 -3.70
C GLU A 3 1.02 9.43 -3.20
N GLU A 4 1.60 8.61 -4.07
CA GLU A 4 2.61 7.62 -3.69
C GLU A 4 4.00 8.07 -4.16
N ASN A 5 4.48 7.65 -5.33
CA ASN A 5 5.81 7.95 -5.86
C ASN A 5 6.07 9.41 -6.35
N ILE A 6 5.65 10.41 -5.57
CA ILE A 6 5.71 11.85 -5.91
C ILE A 6 7.11 12.39 -6.22
N HIS A 7 8.14 11.77 -5.66
CA HIS A 7 9.53 12.19 -5.79
C HIS A 7 10.10 12.08 -7.20
N GLY A 8 9.53 11.22 -8.04
CA GLY A 8 9.91 11.04 -9.44
C GLY A 8 9.57 12.24 -10.33
N TYR A 9 8.62 13.08 -9.93
CA TYR A 9 8.15 14.21 -10.74
C TYR A 9 9.01 15.47 -10.66
N PHE A 10 9.90 15.56 -9.65
CA PHE A 10 10.68 16.77 -9.38
C PHE A 10 12.12 16.63 -9.88
N ILE A 11 12.72 17.75 -10.28
CA ILE A 11 14.14 17.89 -10.63
C ILE A 11 14.76 19.11 -9.92
N GLY A 12 16.05 19.34 -10.14
CA GLY A 12 16.76 20.54 -9.70
C GLY A 12 17.50 20.37 -8.37
N GLU A 13 18.11 21.43 -7.87
CA GLU A 13 18.77 21.45 -6.57
C GLU A 13 18.14 22.54 -5.70
N LEU A 14 17.85 22.21 -4.45
CA LEU A 14 17.38 23.20 -3.49
C LEU A 14 18.46 24.29 -3.28
N PRO A 15 18.05 25.55 -3.04
CA PRO A 15 18.99 26.58 -2.59
C PRO A 15 19.79 26.12 -1.36
N GLU A 16 21.08 26.48 -1.30
CA GLU A 16 21.93 26.11 -0.18
C GLU A 16 21.34 26.58 1.16
N GLY A 17 21.29 25.67 2.15
CA GLY A 17 20.74 25.96 3.47
C GLY A 17 19.22 26.06 3.55
N HIS A 18 18.48 25.68 2.50
CA HIS A 18 17.02 25.66 2.54
C HIS A 18 16.48 24.72 3.63
N ALA A 19 15.40 25.13 4.31
CA ALA A 19 14.83 24.40 5.43
C ALA A 19 14.38 22.97 5.06
N GLU A 20 13.93 22.78 3.82
CA GLU A 20 13.45 21.49 3.30
C GLU A 20 14.56 20.48 2.98
N ALA A 21 15.85 20.85 3.07
CA ALA A 21 16.93 19.95 2.65
C ALA A 21 16.92 18.61 3.40
N ALA A 22 16.62 18.61 4.70
CA ALA A 22 16.51 17.38 5.49
C ALA A 22 15.27 16.56 5.13
N ASN A 23 14.12 17.21 4.98
CA ASN A 23 12.86 16.60 4.56
C ASN A 23 12.99 15.94 3.19
N TYR A 24 13.48 16.69 2.19
CA TYR A 24 13.55 16.22 0.81
C TYR A 24 14.56 15.10 0.64
N LYS A 25 15.69 15.15 1.35
CA LYS A 25 16.61 14.01 1.42
C LYS A 25 15.94 12.75 1.97
N ARG A 26 15.06 12.88 2.99
CA ARG A 26 14.35 11.74 3.59
C ARG A 26 13.21 11.20 2.71
N MET A 27 12.63 12.05 1.88
CA MET A 27 11.59 11.73 0.90
C MET A 27 12.14 11.30 -0.47
N GLY A 28 13.47 11.35 -0.67
CA GLY A 28 14.10 11.06 -1.95
C GLY A 28 13.84 12.09 -3.05
N ILE A 29 13.60 13.35 -2.68
CA ILE A 29 13.23 14.43 -3.60
C ILE A 29 14.45 15.33 -3.88
N PRO A 30 14.74 15.69 -5.14
CA PRO A 30 14.18 15.10 -6.35
C PRO A 30 14.80 13.73 -6.68
N GLU A 31 14.04 12.86 -7.35
CA GLU A 31 14.56 11.66 -8.02
C GLU A 31 14.73 11.91 -9.52
N GLY A 32 13.74 12.55 -10.17
CA GLY A 32 13.82 13.03 -11.54
C GLY A 32 13.53 11.97 -12.63
N SER A 33 12.79 10.92 -12.31
CA SER A 33 12.30 9.94 -13.29
C SER A 33 11.46 10.57 -14.40
N TYR A 34 10.70 11.63 -14.08
CA TYR A 34 9.96 12.43 -15.04
C TYR A 34 10.63 13.79 -15.26
N GLU A 35 10.85 14.15 -16.52
CA GLU A 35 11.53 15.40 -16.88
C GLU A 35 10.59 16.63 -16.95
N TRP A 36 9.48 16.64 -16.18
CA TRP A 36 8.47 17.71 -16.25
C TRP A 36 9.02 19.09 -15.87
N GLY A 37 9.97 19.15 -14.93
CA GLY A 37 10.59 20.42 -14.51
C GLY A 37 11.39 21.12 -15.62
N ARG A 38 11.71 20.45 -16.74
CA ARG A 38 12.28 21.11 -17.93
C ARG A 38 11.28 22.02 -18.64
N PHE A 39 9.99 21.79 -18.44
CA PHE A 39 8.90 22.47 -19.16
C PHE A 39 8.01 23.28 -18.22
N TYR A 40 7.93 22.90 -16.95
CA TYR A 40 7.05 23.53 -15.97
C TYR A 40 7.83 23.79 -14.67
N ASP A 41 8.04 25.08 -14.35
CA ASP A 41 8.81 25.52 -13.18
C ASP A 41 8.32 24.94 -11.86
N ARG A 42 7.02 24.62 -11.77
CA ARG A 42 6.38 23.96 -10.63
C ARG A 42 7.07 22.65 -10.22
N PHE A 43 7.75 21.97 -11.13
CA PHE A 43 8.44 20.70 -10.86
C PHE A 43 9.97 20.84 -10.74
N ASP A 44 10.48 22.07 -10.67
CA ASP A 44 11.90 22.36 -10.44
C ASP A 44 12.09 22.96 -9.05
N VAL A 45 12.70 22.20 -8.13
CA VAL A 45 12.87 22.61 -6.72
C VAL A 45 13.83 23.79 -6.56
N SER A 46 14.63 24.12 -7.59
CA SER A 46 15.45 25.33 -7.57
C SER A 46 14.63 26.61 -7.79
N LYS A 47 13.41 26.48 -8.33
CA LYS A 47 12.48 27.58 -8.63
C LYS A 47 11.31 27.62 -7.66
N GLU A 48 10.69 26.46 -7.42
CA GLU A 48 9.51 26.31 -6.56
C GLU A 48 9.82 25.35 -5.39
N PRO A 49 10.68 25.76 -4.45
CA PRO A 49 11.28 24.86 -3.46
C PRO A 49 10.29 24.24 -2.48
N ASN A 50 9.12 24.83 -2.28
CA ASN A 50 8.08 24.31 -1.36
C ASN A 50 7.01 23.48 -2.09
N GLU A 51 7.05 23.41 -3.41
CA GLU A 51 6.01 22.74 -4.17
C GLU A 51 5.92 21.24 -3.89
N PRO A 52 7.02 20.49 -3.70
CA PRO A 52 6.94 19.10 -3.26
C PRO A 52 6.17 18.87 -1.96
N ASN A 53 6.11 19.86 -1.05
CA ASN A 53 5.31 19.76 0.18
C ASN A 53 3.80 19.77 -0.07
N ARG A 54 3.36 20.15 -1.27
CA ARG A 54 1.95 20.13 -1.68
C ARG A 54 1.55 18.80 -2.30
N PHE A 55 2.42 17.79 -2.30
CA PHE A 55 2.16 16.42 -2.77
C PHE A 55 2.54 15.39 -1.70
N GLY A 56 2.08 14.15 -1.87
CA GLY A 56 2.31 13.04 -0.95
C GLY A 56 1.22 12.96 0.12
N TRP A 57 -0.02 13.30 -0.24
CA TRP A 57 -1.16 13.36 0.66
C TRP A 57 -2.26 12.41 0.21
N ILE A 58 -3.07 11.96 1.16
CA ILE A 58 -4.40 11.42 0.84
C ILE A 58 -5.29 12.54 0.30
N VAL A 59 -5.94 12.26 -0.82
CA VAL A 59 -6.88 13.16 -1.49
C VAL A 59 -8.28 12.56 -1.48
N GLU A 60 -9.21 13.26 -0.81
CA GLU A 60 -10.62 12.91 -0.80
C GLU A 60 -11.33 13.51 -2.02
N VAL A 61 -12.12 12.69 -2.70
CA VAL A 61 -12.89 13.06 -3.89
C VAL A 61 -14.35 12.70 -3.64
N ASP A 62 -15.24 13.65 -3.87
CA ASP A 62 -16.67 13.37 -3.85
C ASP A 62 -17.14 12.93 -5.25
N VAL A 63 -17.25 11.61 -5.41
CA VAL A 63 -17.71 11.00 -6.67
C VAL A 63 -19.19 11.22 -6.98
N SER A 64 -19.97 11.74 -6.02
CA SER A 64 -21.39 12.05 -6.21
C SER A 64 -21.64 13.48 -6.68
N ASP A 65 -20.65 14.37 -6.57
CA ASP A 65 -20.70 15.75 -7.06
C ASP A 65 -19.52 16.03 -8.01
N PRO A 66 -19.74 16.08 -9.33
CA PRO A 66 -18.69 16.34 -10.30
C PRO A 66 -18.13 17.77 -10.24
N ASN A 67 -18.75 18.69 -9.50
CA ASN A 67 -18.24 20.04 -9.27
C ASN A 67 -17.50 20.18 -7.93
N SER A 68 -17.46 19.12 -7.12
CA SER A 68 -16.72 19.13 -5.87
C SER A 68 -15.23 19.35 -6.13
N MET A 69 -14.59 20.11 -5.25
CA MET A 69 -13.14 20.28 -5.27
C MET A 69 -12.51 19.18 -4.41
N PRO A 70 -11.65 18.31 -4.96
CA PRO A 70 -10.92 17.34 -4.16
C PRO A 70 -10.11 18.02 -3.04
N LYS A 71 -10.05 17.39 -1.87
CA LYS A 71 -9.37 17.94 -0.69
C LYS A 71 -8.17 17.07 -0.31
N LYS A 72 -7.00 17.69 -0.19
CA LYS A 72 -5.83 17.03 0.42
C LYS A 72 -6.02 17.01 1.93
N ARG A 73 -6.09 15.82 2.54
CA ARG A 73 -6.37 15.63 3.97
C ARG A 73 -5.08 15.56 4.76
N THR A 74 -4.55 16.73 5.12
CA THR A 74 -3.20 16.84 5.69
C THR A 74 -3.05 16.19 7.07
N ALA A 75 -4.15 15.98 7.81
CA ALA A 75 -4.12 15.31 9.11
C ALA A 75 -3.67 13.84 9.01
N LEU A 76 -3.75 13.22 7.82
CA LEU A 76 -3.28 11.86 7.56
C LEU A 76 -1.77 11.80 7.27
N GLY A 77 -1.06 12.93 7.32
CA GLY A 77 0.39 13.00 7.16
C GLY A 77 0.86 12.94 5.71
N ARG A 78 2.13 13.31 5.50
CA ARG A 78 2.76 13.36 4.18
C ARG A 78 3.87 12.32 4.05
N PHE A 79 3.70 11.43 3.08
CA PHE A 79 4.65 10.39 2.71
C PHE A 79 4.22 9.76 1.36
N LYS A 80 4.78 8.61 0.97
CA LYS A 80 4.38 7.91 -0.26
C LYS A 80 3.24 6.96 0.06
N HIS A 81 2.02 7.50 0.10
CA HIS A 81 0.85 6.72 0.49
C HIS A 81 0.49 5.72 -0.60
N GLU A 82 0.46 4.42 -0.28
CA GLU A 82 -0.07 3.39 -1.17
C GLU A 82 -1.60 3.46 -1.24
N GLY A 83 -2.23 3.42 -0.06
CA GLY A 83 -3.67 3.36 0.11
C GLY A 83 -4.11 4.07 1.39
N ALA A 84 -5.43 4.08 1.61
CA ALA A 84 -6.04 4.63 2.81
C ALA A 84 -7.33 3.88 3.14
N GLU A 85 -7.17 2.59 3.45
CA GLU A 85 -8.29 1.74 3.78
C GLU A 85 -8.88 2.12 5.15
N SER A 86 -10.21 2.08 5.22
CA SER A 86 -10.94 2.67 6.34
C SER A 86 -11.93 1.72 6.96
N ILE A 87 -12.16 1.90 8.26
CA ILE A 87 -13.16 1.15 9.01
C ILE A 87 -13.76 2.00 10.13
N VAL A 88 -15.05 1.82 10.41
CA VAL A 88 -15.71 2.46 11.55
C VAL A 88 -15.43 1.61 12.79
N SER A 89 -14.78 2.19 13.79
CA SER A 89 -14.52 1.50 15.06
C SER A 89 -15.78 1.37 15.91
N LYS A 90 -15.72 0.53 16.93
CA LYS A 90 -16.83 0.23 17.87
C LYS A 90 -17.43 1.47 18.52
N ASP A 91 -16.63 2.50 18.75
CA ASP A 91 -17.07 3.75 19.36
C ASP A 91 -17.64 4.77 18.35
N GLY A 92 -17.66 4.43 17.06
CA GLY A 92 -18.19 5.24 15.96
C GLY A 92 -17.18 6.16 15.28
N ARG A 93 -15.93 6.25 15.76
CA ARG A 93 -14.87 6.98 15.05
C ARG A 93 -14.44 6.21 13.80
N VAL A 94 -13.94 6.92 12.80
CA VAL A 94 -13.37 6.30 11.60
C VAL A 94 -11.87 6.14 11.79
N VAL A 95 -11.37 4.98 11.42
CA VAL A 95 -9.95 4.64 11.45
C VAL A 95 -9.49 4.42 10.01
N PHE A 96 -8.35 5.01 9.67
CA PHE A 96 -7.66 4.80 8.40
C PHE A 96 -6.32 4.13 8.67
N TYR A 97 -6.01 3.07 7.95
CA TYR A 97 -4.70 2.45 7.92
C TYR A 97 -3.97 2.84 6.63
N LEU A 98 -2.68 3.14 6.73
CA LEU A 98 -1.90 3.76 5.65
C LEU A 98 -0.51 3.10 5.58
N GLY A 99 -0.14 2.61 4.39
CA GLY A 99 1.22 2.16 4.08
C GLY A 99 2.04 3.30 3.46
N ASP A 100 3.30 3.40 3.85
CA ASP A 100 4.29 4.26 3.20
C ASP A 100 5.24 3.40 2.35
N ASP A 101 4.96 3.32 1.05
CA ASP A 101 5.69 2.41 0.16
C ASP A 101 7.10 2.95 -0.16
N GLU A 102 8.01 2.62 0.74
CA GLU A 102 9.42 2.63 0.49
C GLU A 102 10.12 1.61 1.39
N ARG A 103 11.24 1.07 0.92
CA ARG A 103 12.06 0.18 1.74
C ARG A 103 12.48 0.91 3.01
N PHE A 104 12.21 0.29 4.15
CA PHE A 104 12.53 0.80 5.49
C PHE A 104 11.67 1.98 5.96
N ASP A 105 10.52 2.23 5.33
CA ASP A 105 9.50 3.16 5.82
C ASP A 105 8.40 2.43 6.62
N TYR A 106 7.25 3.05 6.82
CA TYR A 106 6.43 2.81 8.01
C TYR A 106 4.96 2.47 7.71
N VAL A 107 4.30 1.88 8.70
CA VAL A 107 2.84 1.69 8.72
C VAL A 107 2.23 2.74 9.67
N TYR A 108 1.15 3.38 9.23
CA TYR A 108 0.47 4.44 9.97
C TYR A 108 -1.00 4.11 10.22
N LYS A 109 -1.56 4.78 11.24
CA LYS A 109 -2.98 4.73 11.58
C LYS A 109 -3.50 6.11 11.95
N PHE A 110 -4.51 6.60 11.25
CA PHE A 110 -5.23 7.82 11.60
C PHE A 110 -6.58 7.48 12.24
N VAL A 111 -6.89 8.14 13.36
CA VAL A 111 -8.19 7.99 14.04
C VAL A 111 -8.85 9.36 14.12
N THR A 112 -10.05 9.49 13.57
CA THR A 112 -10.81 10.75 13.60
C THR A 112 -11.13 11.18 15.02
N ALA A 113 -11.22 12.49 15.28
CA ALA A 113 -11.73 13.01 16.54
C ALA A 113 -13.26 12.86 16.63
N GLY A 114 -13.94 13.12 15.51
CA GLY A 114 -15.39 12.98 15.36
C GLY A 114 -15.83 11.55 15.04
N LYS A 115 -17.14 11.33 15.09
CA LYS A 115 -17.78 10.04 14.77
C LYS A 115 -18.47 10.09 13.42
N PHE A 116 -18.48 8.96 12.73
CA PHE A 116 -19.27 8.78 11.52
C PHE A 116 -20.77 8.83 11.83
N ASN A 117 -21.51 9.61 11.05
CA ASN A 117 -22.97 9.63 11.08
C ASN A 117 -23.52 8.98 9.79
N PRO A 118 -24.09 7.77 9.86
CA PRO A 118 -24.62 7.10 8.67
C PRO A 118 -25.86 7.79 8.07
N ASP A 119 -26.55 8.61 8.86
CA ASP A 119 -27.80 9.27 8.47
C ASP A 119 -27.59 10.73 8.01
N ASP A 120 -26.38 11.28 8.17
CA ASP A 120 -26.05 12.65 7.76
C ASP A 120 -24.68 12.71 7.07
N ARG A 121 -24.71 12.64 5.74
CA ARG A 121 -23.53 12.77 4.91
C ARG A 121 -22.81 14.10 5.11
N ALA A 122 -23.54 15.21 5.27
CA ALA A 122 -22.93 16.54 5.39
C ALA A 122 -22.11 16.66 6.67
N ALA A 123 -22.56 16.02 7.76
CA ALA A 123 -21.83 15.96 9.02
C ALA A 123 -20.47 15.23 8.91
N ASN A 124 -20.27 14.39 7.89
CA ASN A 124 -19.05 13.60 7.71
C ASN A 124 -17.98 14.29 6.86
N MET A 125 -18.33 15.35 6.13
CA MET A 125 -17.51 15.90 5.03
C MET A 125 -16.16 16.48 5.46
N ASP A 126 -15.92 16.70 6.76
CA ASP A 126 -14.66 17.23 7.30
C ASP A 126 -14.10 16.35 8.44
N LEU A 127 -14.58 15.10 8.59
CA LEU A 127 -14.07 14.18 9.63
C LEU A 127 -12.56 13.92 9.54
N LEU A 128 -11.98 14.02 8.33
CA LEU A 128 -10.57 13.77 8.08
C LEU A 128 -9.66 14.96 8.37
N ASP A 129 -10.22 16.11 8.77
CA ASP A 129 -9.42 17.29 9.13
C ASP A 129 -9.00 17.29 10.61
N GLU A 130 -9.68 16.51 11.46
CA GLU A 130 -9.42 16.45 12.89
C GLU A 130 -9.29 15.01 13.39
N GLY A 131 -8.16 14.69 14.03
CA GLY A 131 -7.87 13.37 14.57
C GLY A 131 -6.43 13.25 15.00
N THR A 132 -5.99 12.01 15.24
CA THR A 132 -4.61 11.71 15.61
C THR A 132 -4.03 10.70 14.64
N LEU A 133 -2.94 11.07 13.97
CA LEU A 133 -2.10 10.16 13.21
C LEU A 133 -1.11 9.46 14.15
N HIS A 134 -0.92 8.17 13.95
CA HIS A 134 0.00 7.33 14.68
C HIS A 134 0.92 6.58 13.72
N VAL A 135 2.10 6.21 14.19
CA VAL A 135 3.04 5.33 13.48
C VAL A 135 3.25 4.04 14.27
N ALA A 136 3.36 2.91 13.59
CA ALA A 136 3.48 1.61 14.21
C ALA A 136 4.89 1.33 14.76
N LYS A 137 4.92 0.67 15.92
CA LYS A 137 6.07 -0.08 16.41
C LYS A 137 5.66 -1.53 16.66
N PHE A 138 6.31 -2.43 15.94
CA PHE A 138 6.17 -3.87 16.08
C PHE A 138 7.26 -4.38 17.03
N HIS A 139 6.87 -4.85 18.21
CA HIS A 139 7.76 -5.39 19.23
C HIS A 139 8.02 -6.89 19.02
N GLU A 140 9.20 -7.38 19.39
CA GLU A 140 9.57 -8.80 19.19
C GLU A 140 8.70 -9.81 19.95
N ASP A 141 7.99 -9.37 20.99
CA ASP A 141 7.06 -10.20 21.77
C ASP A 141 5.66 -10.30 21.14
N GLY A 142 5.49 -9.77 19.92
CA GLY A 142 4.21 -9.77 19.21
C GLY A 142 3.27 -8.64 19.63
N LYS A 143 3.70 -7.66 20.44
CA LYS A 143 2.92 -6.45 20.71
C LYS A 143 3.08 -5.45 19.56
N VAL A 144 1.98 -4.81 19.13
CA VAL A 144 2.04 -3.59 18.33
C VAL A 144 1.65 -2.38 19.18
N GLU A 145 2.36 -1.28 18.99
CA GLU A 145 2.08 0.02 19.62
C GLU A 145 1.93 1.09 18.55
N TRP A 146 0.84 1.86 18.63
CA TRP A 146 0.57 2.99 17.75
C TRP A 146 1.00 4.28 18.46
N MET A 147 2.16 4.81 18.05
CA MET A 147 2.77 5.98 18.68
C MET A 147 2.22 7.27 18.06
N PRO A 148 1.65 8.20 18.85
CA PRO A 148 1.00 9.40 18.31
C PRO A 148 2.02 10.41 17.75
N LEU A 149 1.73 10.94 16.56
CA LEU A 149 2.53 11.98 15.90
C LEU A 149 2.00 13.36 16.26
N VAL A 150 2.24 13.78 17.50
CA VAL A 150 1.73 15.05 18.05
C VAL A 150 2.87 15.97 18.45
N PHE A 151 2.86 17.20 17.92
CA PHE A 151 3.80 18.24 18.29
C PHE A 151 3.74 18.56 19.79
N GLY A 152 4.91 18.74 20.40
CA GLY A 152 5.07 18.94 21.84
C GLY A 152 5.13 17.66 22.66
N GLN A 153 4.96 16.47 22.04
CA GLN A 153 5.05 15.18 22.71
C GLN A 153 6.33 14.44 22.35
N GLY A 154 6.96 13.82 23.35
CA GLY A 154 8.18 13.02 23.18
C GLY A 154 9.27 13.80 22.43
N PRO A 155 9.85 13.26 21.35
CA PRO A 155 10.87 13.95 20.57
C PRO A 155 10.31 14.96 19.56
N LEU A 156 9.00 15.09 19.39
CA LEU A 156 8.40 15.94 18.35
C LEU A 156 8.27 17.39 18.80
N THR A 157 9.40 18.08 18.96
CA THR A 157 9.49 19.43 19.53
C THR A 157 10.41 20.35 18.72
N GLU A 158 10.46 21.63 19.09
CA GLU A 158 11.38 22.62 18.51
C GLU A 158 12.84 22.20 18.59
N GLN A 159 13.23 21.45 19.63
CA GLN A 159 14.60 20.96 19.80
C GLN A 159 15.03 20.02 18.67
N ASN A 160 14.07 19.30 18.06
CA ASN A 160 14.30 18.40 16.93
C ASN A 160 13.84 18.99 15.58
N GLY A 161 13.56 20.30 15.55
CA GLY A 161 13.31 21.04 14.32
C GLY A 161 11.84 21.18 13.92
N PHE A 162 10.88 20.70 14.71
CA PHE A 162 9.45 20.94 14.47
C PHE A 162 8.99 22.19 15.20
N LYS A 163 8.28 23.11 14.55
CA LYS A 163 7.73 24.33 15.16
C LYS A 163 6.22 24.25 15.36
N SER A 164 5.58 23.25 14.77
CA SER A 164 4.13 23.11 14.76
C SER A 164 3.69 21.68 14.45
N GLN A 165 2.40 21.40 14.61
CA GLN A 165 1.79 20.16 14.11
C GLN A 165 1.88 20.06 12.58
N ALA A 166 1.87 21.19 11.86
CA ALA A 166 2.00 21.16 10.40
C ALA A 166 3.38 20.64 9.99
N ASP A 167 4.45 21.02 10.70
CA ASP A 167 5.80 20.52 10.45
C ASP A 167 5.87 19.01 10.67
N VAL A 168 5.24 18.51 11.75
CA VAL A 168 5.15 17.07 12.02
C VAL A 168 4.45 16.32 10.88
N LEU A 169 3.37 16.88 10.33
CA LEU A 169 2.63 16.25 9.24
C LEU A 169 3.33 16.36 7.88
N ILE A 170 4.00 17.47 7.58
CA ILE A 170 4.81 17.64 6.35
C ILE A 170 6.04 16.74 6.37
N GLU A 171 6.67 16.59 7.53
CA GLU A 171 7.89 15.80 7.75
C GLU A 171 7.61 14.49 8.50
N THR A 172 6.47 13.85 8.19
CA THR A 172 5.94 12.67 8.92
C THR A 172 6.95 11.54 9.04
N ARG A 173 7.75 11.26 7.98
CA ARG A 173 8.82 10.26 8.03
C ARG A 173 9.90 10.58 9.07
N ARG A 174 10.33 11.85 9.18
CA ARG A 174 11.31 12.27 10.20
C ARG A 174 10.74 12.16 11.60
N ALA A 175 9.45 12.45 11.77
CA ALA A 175 8.77 12.27 13.05
C ALA A 175 8.71 10.77 13.43
N GLY A 176 8.42 9.88 12.48
CA GLY A 176 8.49 8.43 12.66
C GLY A 176 9.89 7.92 13.03
N ASP A 177 10.93 8.42 12.35
CA ASP A 177 12.33 8.11 12.66
C ASP A 177 12.66 8.44 14.13
N LEU A 178 12.22 9.62 14.62
CA LEU A 178 12.48 10.09 15.98
C LEU A 178 11.70 9.32 17.06
N LEU A 179 10.47 8.89 16.75
CA LEU A 179 9.68 8.04 17.64
C LEU A 179 10.22 6.60 17.72
N GLY A 180 11.09 6.20 16.79
CA GLY A 180 11.63 4.84 16.73
C GLY A 180 10.60 3.84 16.21
N ALA A 181 9.81 4.25 15.22
CA ALA A 181 8.93 3.37 14.46
C ALA A 181 9.71 2.21 13.82
N THR A 182 9.04 1.07 13.63
CA THR A 182 9.68 -0.11 13.02
C THR A 182 9.81 0.09 11.53
N LYS A 183 11.03 -0.02 11.00
CA LYS A 183 11.32 0.10 9.56
C LYS A 183 10.90 -1.16 8.82
N MET A 184 9.95 -1.04 7.90
CA MET A 184 9.25 -2.16 7.28
C MET A 184 9.75 -2.48 5.87
N ASP A 185 9.41 -3.68 5.38
CA ASP A 185 9.68 -4.11 4.01
C ASP A 185 8.61 -3.66 3.02
N ARG A 186 8.64 -2.38 2.63
CA ARG A 186 7.70 -1.76 1.67
C ARG A 186 6.22 -2.00 2.03
N PRO A 187 5.69 -1.29 3.04
CA PRO A 187 4.26 -1.28 3.31
C PRO A 187 3.48 -0.76 2.11
N GLU A 188 2.75 -1.65 1.48
CA GLU A 188 1.77 -1.29 0.45
C GLU A 188 0.39 -1.23 1.11
N ASP A 189 -0.57 -2.03 0.68
CA ASP A 189 -1.93 -1.90 1.19
C ASP A 189 -2.10 -2.41 2.63
N VAL A 190 -3.00 -1.78 3.38
CA VAL A 190 -3.27 -2.11 4.79
C VAL A 190 -4.76 -2.31 5.02
N GLN A 191 -5.22 -3.55 4.85
CA GLN A 191 -6.62 -3.89 4.75
C GLN A 191 -7.23 -4.29 6.11
N PRO A 192 -8.09 -3.46 6.74
CA PRO A 192 -8.92 -3.91 7.85
C PRO A 192 -10.00 -4.88 7.35
N ASN A 193 -10.27 -5.92 8.14
CA ASN A 193 -11.28 -6.92 7.86
C ASN A 193 -12.46 -6.76 8.84
N PRO A 194 -13.63 -6.31 8.36
CA PRO A 194 -14.79 -6.05 9.22
C PRO A 194 -15.48 -7.33 9.72
N VAL A 195 -15.16 -8.49 9.14
CA VAL A 195 -15.80 -9.78 9.49
C VAL A 195 -15.12 -10.41 10.70
N ASN A 196 -13.78 -10.42 10.73
CA ASN A 196 -13.00 -11.06 11.80
C ASN A 196 -12.28 -10.08 12.74
N GLY A 197 -12.32 -8.77 12.44
CA GLY A 197 -11.72 -7.73 13.29
C GLY A 197 -10.19 -7.59 13.16
N ARG A 198 -9.56 -8.27 12.20
CA ARG A 198 -8.11 -8.21 11.95
C ARG A 198 -7.75 -7.09 10.97
N VAL A 199 -6.47 -6.73 10.93
CA VAL A 199 -5.90 -5.83 9.92
C VAL A 199 -4.71 -6.50 9.27
N TYR A 200 -4.62 -6.46 7.94
CA TYR A 200 -3.57 -7.12 7.17
C TYR A 200 -2.67 -6.09 6.51
N VAL A 201 -1.36 -6.19 6.72
CA VAL A 201 -0.36 -5.30 6.10
C VAL A 201 0.36 -6.08 5.02
N MET A 202 0.26 -5.62 3.77
CA MET A 202 1.04 -6.16 2.66
C MET A 202 2.45 -5.56 2.69
N LEU A 203 3.46 -6.43 2.70
CA LEU A 203 4.88 -6.04 2.72
C LEU A 203 5.56 -6.65 1.51
N THR A 204 5.55 -5.92 0.39
CA THR A 204 5.82 -6.47 -0.95
C THR A 204 7.24 -7.02 -1.10
N ASN A 205 8.28 -6.29 -0.70
CA ASN A 205 9.67 -6.77 -0.71
C ASN A 205 10.65 -5.77 -0.06
N ASN A 206 11.85 -6.25 0.27
CA ASN A 206 13.01 -5.40 0.57
C ASN A 206 14.33 -6.12 0.33
N THR A 207 14.80 -6.09 -0.91
CA THR A 207 16.09 -6.68 -1.29
C THR A 207 17.30 -5.93 -0.71
N LYS A 208 17.10 -4.75 -0.09
CA LYS A 208 18.16 -3.99 0.60
C LYS A 208 18.33 -4.36 2.06
N ARG A 209 17.40 -5.10 2.68
CA ARG A 209 17.53 -5.56 4.08
C ARG A 209 18.75 -6.47 4.23
N LYS A 210 19.62 -6.16 5.17
CA LYS A 210 20.82 -6.94 5.47
C LYS A 210 20.55 -7.94 6.59
N ASP A 211 21.45 -8.91 6.73
CA ASP A 211 21.37 -9.96 7.75
C ASP A 211 21.32 -9.40 9.18
N ASP A 212 22.02 -8.29 9.44
CA ASP A 212 22.05 -7.59 10.74
C ASP A 212 20.87 -6.64 10.96
N GLN A 213 19.96 -6.53 9.98
CA GLN A 213 18.75 -5.69 10.03
C GLN A 213 17.48 -6.54 10.08
N VAL A 214 17.59 -7.85 10.16
CA VAL A 214 16.43 -8.75 10.32
C VAL A 214 15.90 -8.62 11.74
N ASP A 215 14.58 -8.56 11.85
CA ASP A 215 13.84 -8.55 13.11
C ASP A 215 12.61 -9.45 12.99
N ALA A 216 11.85 -9.59 14.08
CA ALA A 216 10.65 -10.45 14.09
C ALA A 216 9.61 -10.02 13.03
N ALA A 217 9.45 -8.70 12.81
CA ALA A 217 8.47 -8.15 11.89
C ALA A 217 8.94 -8.21 10.43
N ASN A 218 10.25 -8.29 10.18
CA ASN A 218 10.84 -8.35 8.86
C ASN A 218 11.89 -9.48 8.81
N PRO A 219 11.44 -10.75 8.75
CA PRO A 219 12.23 -11.91 9.17
C PRO A 219 13.25 -12.40 8.13
N ARG A 220 13.41 -11.71 6.99
CA ARG A 220 14.29 -12.14 5.90
C ARG A 220 15.20 -11.02 5.44
N ALA A 221 16.50 -11.29 5.39
CA ALA A 221 17.44 -10.46 4.64
C ALA A 221 17.22 -10.64 3.15
N LYS A 222 17.51 -9.58 2.38
CA LYS A 222 17.34 -9.52 0.92
C LYS A 222 15.97 -10.05 0.50
N ASN A 223 14.94 -9.68 1.25
CA ASN A 223 13.60 -10.20 1.10
C ASN A 223 13.08 -9.89 -0.32
N ALA A 224 13.11 -10.88 -1.20
CA ALA A 224 12.69 -10.71 -2.59
C ALA A 224 11.18 -10.98 -2.78
N PHE A 225 10.54 -11.69 -1.86
CA PHE A 225 9.20 -12.24 -2.06
C PHE A 225 8.12 -11.64 -1.18
N GLY A 226 8.47 -10.84 -0.17
CA GLY A 226 7.49 -10.20 0.70
C GLY A 226 6.76 -11.12 1.67
N HIS A 227 5.90 -10.51 2.48
CA HIS A 227 5.13 -11.20 3.51
C HIS A 227 3.91 -10.39 3.92
N ILE A 228 3.04 -10.99 4.72
CA ILE A 228 1.82 -10.37 5.22
C ILE A 228 1.85 -10.43 6.75
N ILE A 229 1.71 -9.26 7.39
CA ILE A 229 1.49 -9.17 8.84
C ILE A 229 -0.01 -9.09 9.11
N GLU A 230 -0.48 -9.78 10.14
CA GLU A 230 -1.82 -9.61 10.71
C GLU A 230 -1.72 -8.88 12.05
N ILE A 231 -2.62 -7.93 12.29
CA ILE A 231 -2.77 -7.18 13.54
C ILE A 231 -4.15 -7.48 14.15
N GLU A 232 -4.17 -7.69 15.46
CA GLU A 232 -5.35 -7.71 16.32
C GLU A 232 -5.27 -6.56 17.30
N GLU A 233 -6.08 -5.54 17.09
CA GLU A 233 -6.17 -4.40 17.99
C GLU A 233 -6.79 -4.82 19.33
N ASP A 234 -6.31 -4.25 20.44
CA ASP A 234 -6.79 -4.62 21.77
C ASP A 234 -8.30 -4.46 21.89
N GLY A 235 -8.97 -5.50 22.40
CA GLY A 235 -10.43 -5.52 22.51
C GLY A 235 -11.17 -5.57 21.17
N GLN A 236 -10.48 -5.85 20.06
CA GLN A 236 -10.99 -5.73 18.69
C GLN A 236 -11.61 -4.34 18.45
N ASP A 237 -10.97 -3.31 18.98
CA ASP A 237 -11.32 -1.90 18.77
C ASP A 237 -10.27 -1.29 17.86
N PHE A 238 -10.61 -1.01 16.60
CA PHE A 238 -9.68 -0.46 15.62
C PHE A 238 -9.05 0.87 16.07
N ALA A 239 -9.70 1.60 16.98
CA ALA A 239 -9.20 2.84 17.54
C ALA A 239 -8.28 2.67 18.76
N ALA A 240 -8.04 1.43 19.22
CA ALA A 240 -7.07 1.13 20.28
C ALA A 240 -5.66 1.54 19.85
N THR A 241 -4.80 1.94 20.79
CA THR A 241 -3.41 2.33 20.47
C THR A 241 -2.41 1.21 20.71
N THR A 242 -2.89 0.02 21.04
CA THR A 242 -2.09 -1.18 21.27
C THR A 242 -2.84 -2.41 20.76
N GLY A 243 -2.10 -3.46 20.47
CA GLY A 243 -2.65 -4.74 20.05
C GLY A 243 -1.57 -5.81 19.98
N LYS A 244 -1.91 -6.89 19.30
CA LYS A 244 -0.98 -7.97 18.96
C LYS A 244 -0.78 -8.04 17.46
N TRP A 245 0.34 -8.61 17.04
CA TRP A 245 0.62 -8.88 15.64
C TRP A 245 1.38 -10.20 15.49
N GLU A 246 1.25 -10.79 14.31
CA GLU A 246 2.11 -11.89 13.86
C GLU A 246 2.28 -11.86 12.34
N VAL A 247 3.28 -12.57 11.82
CA VAL A 247 3.40 -12.81 10.38
C VAL A 247 2.39 -13.89 9.99
N LEU A 248 1.33 -13.50 9.29
CA LEU A 248 0.35 -14.43 8.70
C LEU A 248 1.01 -15.33 7.67
N LEU A 249 1.78 -14.74 6.76
CA LEU A 249 2.31 -15.46 5.60
C LEU A 249 3.65 -14.88 5.13
N LYS A 250 4.69 -15.71 5.11
CA LYS A 250 5.92 -15.44 4.35
C LYS A 250 5.73 -15.96 2.93
N CYS A 251 5.80 -15.07 1.96
CA CYS A 251 5.53 -15.36 0.55
C CYS A 251 6.78 -15.92 -0.16
N GLY A 252 6.59 -16.47 -1.36
CA GLY A 252 7.61 -17.13 -2.19
C GLY A 252 7.39 -18.64 -2.39
N ASP A 253 8.30 -19.29 -3.12
CA ASP A 253 8.17 -20.71 -3.48
C ASP A 253 8.37 -21.64 -2.26
N PRO A 254 7.33 -22.37 -1.80
CA PRO A 254 7.44 -23.29 -0.67
C PRO A 254 8.25 -24.56 -0.98
N SER A 255 8.56 -24.83 -2.25
CA SER A 255 9.40 -25.97 -2.64
C SER A 255 10.90 -25.69 -2.48
N VAL A 256 11.30 -24.43 -2.27
CA VAL A 256 12.68 -24.00 -2.06
C VAL A 256 12.87 -23.69 -0.57
N ALA A 257 13.53 -24.58 0.16
CA ALA A 257 13.65 -24.50 1.62
C ALA A 257 14.26 -23.16 2.11
N GLU A 258 15.23 -22.61 1.36
CA GLU A 258 15.92 -21.37 1.66
C GLU A 258 15.02 -20.13 1.58
N VAL A 259 13.91 -20.19 0.83
CA VAL A 259 12.93 -19.10 0.74
C VAL A 259 12.16 -18.95 2.07
N GLY A 260 11.98 -20.06 2.78
CA GLY A 260 11.31 -20.09 4.08
C GLY A 260 9.85 -19.64 4.04
N ALA A 261 9.17 -19.86 2.90
CA ALA A 261 7.76 -19.55 2.73
C ALA A 261 6.90 -20.35 3.73
N SER A 262 5.76 -19.79 4.14
CA SER A 262 4.92 -20.37 5.21
C SER A 262 3.47 -20.63 4.80
N PHE A 263 3.24 -20.88 3.52
CA PHE A 263 1.95 -21.36 3.03
C PHE A 263 1.57 -22.69 3.70
N SER A 264 0.28 -22.89 3.98
CA SER A 264 -0.24 -24.20 4.39
C SER A 264 0.10 -25.26 3.34
N THR A 265 0.31 -26.50 3.77
CA THR A 265 0.54 -27.64 2.86
C THR A 265 -0.65 -27.94 1.95
N ASP A 266 -1.84 -27.43 2.30
CA ASP A 266 -3.05 -27.54 1.47
C ASP A 266 -3.10 -26.50 0.34
N THR A 267 -2.14 -25.56 0.31
CA THR A 267 -1.97 -24.60 -0.77
C THR A 267 -1.68 -25.32 -2.08
N THR A 268 -2.46 -25.01 -3.11
CA THR A 268 -2.31 -25.65 -4.43
C THR A 268 -0.96 -25.29 -5.06
N ARG A 269 -0.50 -26.08 -6.05
CA ARG A 269 0.76 -25.82 -6.78
C ARG A 269 0.88 -24.37 -7.30
N ASN A 270 -0.23 -23.79 -7.76
CA ASN A 270 -0.26 -22.42 -8.27
C ASN A 270 -0.72 -21.39 -7.21
N GLY A 271 -1.07 -21.85 -6.01
CA GLY A 271 -1.65 -21.03 -4.94
C GLY A 271 -0.64 -20.21 -4.15
N TRP A 272 0.65 -20.52 -4.21
CA TRP A 272 1.65 -19.62 -3.63
C TRP A 272 1.90 -18.40 -4.53
N PHE A 273 2.43 -17.33 -3.97
CA PHE A 273 2.79 -16.11 -4.69
C PHE A 273 3.96 -15.40 -4.00
N GLY A 274 4.56 -14.42 -4.68
CA GLY A 274 5.46 -13.42 -4.09
C GLY A 274 4.89 -12.01 -4.27
N MET A 275 5.49 -11.06 -3.56
CA MET A 275 5.25 -9.61 -3.66
C MET A 275 3.77 -9.24 -3.50
N PRO A 276 3.17 -9.54 -2.33
CA PRO A 276 1.83 -9.05 -2.02
C PRO A 276 1.83 -7.53 -2.01
N ASP A 277 0.85 -6.94 -2.70
CA ASP A 277 0.74 -5.50 -2.89
C ASP A 277 -0.63 -5.01 -2.38
N ASN A 278 -1.67 -5.10 -3.21
CA ASN A 278 -3.02 -4.68 -2.82
C ASN A 278 -3.83 -5.83 -2.22
N ALA A 279 -4.86 -5.50 -1.44
CA ALA A 279 -5.78 -6.50 -0.90
C ALA A 279 -7.26 -6.09 -0.95
N ALA A 280 -8.13 -7.06 -0.73
CA ALA A 280 -9.55 -6.84 -0.48
C ALA A 280 -10.09 -7.92 0.46
N VAL A 281 -11.21 -7.62 1.12
CA VAL A 281 -11.95 -8.58 1.94
C VAL A 281 -13.34 -8.78 1.34
N ASP A 282 -13.73 -10.03 1.12
CA ASP A 282 -15.09 -10.34 0.64
C ASP A 282 -16.11 -10.46 1.79
N SER A 283 -17.39 -10.64 1.47
CA SER A 283 -18.43 -10.71 2.50
C SER A 283 -18.32 -11.91 3.45
N ALA A 284 -17.52 -12.93 3.10
CA ALA A 284 -17.23 -14.08 3.94
C ALA A 284 -15.99 -13.87 4.83
N GLY A 285 -15.29 -12.73 4.70
CA GLY A 285 -14.10 -12.41 5.47
C GLY A 285 -12.81 -12.99 4.90
N ARG A 286 -12.81 -13.55 3.68
CA ARG A 286 -11.58 -14.05 3.05
C ARG A 286 -10.73 -12.90 2.56
N LEU A 287 -9.41 -13.05 2.70
CA LEU A 287 -8.43 -12.08 2.21
C LEU A 287 -8.09 -12.40 0.75
N TRP A 288 -8.28 -11.42 -0.12
CA TRP A 288 -7.92 -11.48 -1.52
C TRP A 288 -6.66 -10.64 -1.72
N VAL A 289 -5.59 -11.27 -2.21
CA VAL A 289 -4.26 -10.64 -2.32
C VAL A 289 -3.90 -10.51 -3.79
N ALA A 290 -3.67 -9.27 -4.21
CA ALA A 290 -3.09 -8.94 -5.50
C ALA A 290 -1.56 -8.84 -5.38
N THR A 291 -0.87 -8.97 -6.49
CA THR A 291 0.60 -8.97 -6.51
C THR A 291 1.15 -8.06 -7.59
N ASP A 292 2.31 -7.48 -7.30
CA ASP A 292 3.17 -6.77 -8.25
C ASP A 292 4.61 -7.29 -8.15
N GLY A 293 5.08 -7.92 -9.22
CA GLY A 293 6.49 -8.24 -9.42
C GLY A 293 6.77 -9.71 -9.73
N ASN A 294 5.74 -10.57 -9.83
CA ASN A 294 5.97 -11.97 -10.17
C ASN A 294 6.56 -12.09 -11.59
N SER A 295 7.73 -12.72 -11.69
CA SER A 295 8.49 -12.88 -12.93
C SER A 295 8.65 -14.35 -13.33
N ASN A 296 9.02 -14.62 -14.58
CA ASN A 296 9.29 -15.97 -15.04
C ASN A 296 10.50 -16.57 -14.30
N LYS A 297 11.55 -15.77 -14.14
CA LYS A 297 12.82 -16.17 -13.56
C LYS A 297 12.72 -16.46 -12.06
N ASP A 298 12.07 -15.58 -11.30
CA ASP A 298 12.08 -15.67 -9.84
C ASP A 298 10.89 -16.49 -9.31
N THR A 299 9.76 -16.51 -10.03
CA THR A 299 8.53 -17.14 -9.55
C THR A 299 7.85 -18.10 -10.53
N GLY A 300 8.24 -18.07 -11.81
CA GLY A 300 7.65 -18.89 -12.88
C GLY A 300 6.18 -18.57 -13.15
N ARG A 301 5.70 -17.37 -12.80
CA ARG A 301 4.30 -16.94 -12.95
C ARG A 301 4.21 -15.44 -13.18
N THR A 302 3.11 -15.01 -13.77
CA THR A 302 2.69 -13.61 -13.80
C THR A 302 1.97 -13.25 -12.52
N ASP A 303 1.80 -11.95 -12.30
CA ASP A 303 0.96 -11.41 -11.25
C ASP A 303 -0.52 -11.80 -11.41
N GLY A 304 -1.31 -11.52 -10.38
CA GLY A 304 -2.68 -12.00 -10.32
C GLY A 304 -3.39 -11.71 -9.02
N LEU A 305 -4.45 -12.48 -8.79
CA LEU A 305 -5.27 -12.42 -7.59
C LEU A 305 -5.36 -13.81 -6.95
N TRP A 306 -5.09 -13.88 -5.65
CA TRP A 306 -5.16 -15.09 -4.84
C TRP A 306 -6.17 -14.91 -3.70
N ALA A 307 -6.90 -15.98 -3.38
CA ALA A 307 -7.70 -16.05 -2.15
C ALA A 307 -6.88 -16.75 -1.06
N VAL A 308 -6.79 -16.12 0.11
CA VAL A 308 -6.06 -16.59 1.28
C VAL A 308 -7.04 -16.79 2.44
N ASP A 309 -7.08 -18.00 2.97
CA ASP A 309 -7.80 -18.32 4.19
C ASP A 309 -6.98 -17.84 5.40
N THR A 310 -7.58 -17.03 6.27
CA THR A 310 -6.89 -16.41 7.40
C THR A 310 -7.25 -17.04 8.74
N GLU A 311 -8.23 -17.93 8.82
CA GLU A 311 -8.68 -18.50 10.11
C GLU A 311 -8.88 -20.02 10.04
N GLY A 312 -8.95 -20.63 11.23
CA GLY A 312 -9.26 -22.06 11.40
C GLY A 312 -8.22 -23.01 10.79
N ASP A 313 -8.65 -24.23 10.50
CA ASP A 313 -7.78 -25.30 9.96
C ASP A 313 -7.21 -24.96 8.57
N ALA A 314 -7.87 -24.04 7.85
CA ALA A 314 -7.44 -23.59 6.53
C ALA A 314 -6.46 -22.40 6.58
N ARG A 315 -6.13 -21.83 7.75
CA ARG A 315 -5.24 -20.66 7.86
C ARG A 315 -3.96 -20.83 7.04
N ALA A 316 -3.59 -19.76 6.34
CA ALA A 316 -2.47 -19.68 5.39
C ALA A 316 -2.60 -20.59 4.16
N THR A 317 -3.79 -21.14 3.88
CA THR A 317 -4.08 -21.82 2.61
C THR A 317 -4.40 -20.78 1.55
N SER A 318 -3.73 -20.89 0.40
CA SER A 318 -3.91 -19.96 -0.71
C SER A 318 -4.28 -20.66 -2.01
N LYS A 319 -5.11 -20.01 -2.82
CA LYS A 319 -5.52 -20.47 -4.14
C LYS A 319 -5.45 -19.32 -5.14
N LEU A 320 -4.81 -19.59 -6.27
CA LEU A 320 -4.83 -18.68 -7.40
C LEU A 320 -6.25 -18.61 -7.97
N PHE A 321 -6.74 -17.39 -8.14
CA PHE A 321 -8.04 -17.14 -8.74
C PHE A 321 -7.93 -16.58 -10.16
N TYR A 322 -7.06 -15.59 -10.37
CA TYR A 322 -6.90 -14.91 -11.67
C TYR A 322 -5.43 -14.55 -11.92
N ARG A 323 -5.01 -14.53 -13.18
CA ARG A 323 -3.68 -14.05 -13.60
C ARG A 323 -3.81 -12.95 -14.63
N VAL A 324 -2.93 -11.96 -14.54
CA VAL A 324 -2.83 -10.89 -15.53
C VAL A 324 -1.93 -11.29 -16.70
N PRO A 325 -2.00 -10.58 -17.84
CA PRO A 325 -1.06 -10.73 -18.94
C PRO A 325 0.39 -10.49 -18.51
N VAL A 326 1.35 -11.00 -19.29
CA VAL A 326 2.77 -10.72 -19.05
C VAL A 326 3.06 -9.21 -19.09
N GLY A 327 3.89 -8.76 -18.15
CA GLY A 327 4.27 -7.34 -17.98
C GLY A 327 3.17 -6.47 -17.35
N ALA A 328 2.03 -7.05 -17.00
CA ALA A 328 1.08 -6.38 -16.13
C ALA A 328 1.36 -6.76 -14.67
N GLU A 329 0.99 -5.86 -13.77
CA GLU A 329 0.69 -6.17 -12.36
C GLU A 329 -0.83 -6.24 -12.15
N MET A 330 -1.24 -6.76 -10.99
CA MET A 330 -2.64 -6.76 -10.56
C MET A 330 -2.86 -5.71 -9.49
N CYS A 331 -3.81 -4.80 -9.70
CA CYS A 331 -4.14 -3.76 -8.72
C CYS A 331 -5.62 -3.70 -8.37
N GLY A 332 -5.90 -3.11 -7.22
CA GLY A 332 -7.22 -2.67 -6.78
C GLY A 332 -8.33 -3.72 -6.93
N PRO A 333 -8.19 -4.94 -6.36
CA PRO A 333 -9.31 -5.88 -6.35
C PRO A 333 -10.48 -5.28 -5.56
N LEU A 334 -11.70 -5.47 -6.06
CA LEU A 334 -12.92 -5.01 -5.38
C LEU A 334 -14.03 -6.02 -5.62
N PHE A 335 -14.71 -6.45 -4.55
CA PHE A 335 -15.90 -7.28 -4.67
C PHE A 335 -17.16 -6.42 -4.60
N ALA A 336 -18.13 -6.72 -5.47
CA ALA A 336 -19.48 -6.20 -5.29
C ALA A 336 -20.06 -6.70 -3.96
N PRO A 337 -20.96 -5.94 -3.29
CA PRO A 337 -21.46 -6.32 -1.96
C PRO A 337 -22.13 -7.69 -1.86
N ASP A 338 -22.60 -8.26 -2.97
CA ASP A 338 -23.21 -9.59 -3.05
C ASP A 338 -22.20 -10.72 -3.35
N ASP A 339 -20.93 -10.38 -3.55
CA ASP A 339 -19.84 -11.21 -4.07
C ASP A 339 -20.11 -11.86 -5.44
N GLU A 340 -21.07 -11.40 -6.24
CA GLU A 340 -21.35 -12.00 -7.55
C GLU A 340 -20.45 -11.46 -8.68
N THR A 341 -19.79 -10.33 -8.42
CA THR A 341 -18.83 -9.71 -9.34
C THR A 341 -17.55 -9.34 -8.59
N ALA A 342 -16.41 -9.76 -9.11
CA ALA A 342 -15.09 -9.27 -8.70
C ALA A 342 -14.56 -8.33 -9.79
N PHE A 343 -14.24 -7.09 -9.42
CA PHE A 343 -13.55 -6.14 -10.26
C PHE A 343 -12.06 -6.22 -9.98
N VAL A 344 -11.26 -6.22 -11.04
CA VAL A 344 -9.80 -6.21 -10.96
C VAL A 344 -9.25 -5.21 -11.96
N ALA A 345 -8.19 -4.47 -11.59
CA ALA A 345 -7.51 -3.56 -12.50
C ALA A 345 -6.20 -4.19 -12.98
N VAL A 346 -6.12 -4.46 -14.28
CA VAL A 346 -4.87 -4.92 -14.91
C VAL A 346 -4.06 -3.69 -15.27
N GLN A 347 -2.98 -3.43 -14.53
CA GLN A 347 -2.14 -2.25 -14.73
C GLN A 347 -1.02 -2.54 -15.75
N HIS A 348 -0.69 -1.53 -16.56
CA HIS A 348 0.41 -1.49 -17.53
C HIS A 348 0.78 -2.80 -18.26
N PRO A 349 -0.17 -3.55 -18.87
CA PRO A 349 0.19 -4.76 -19.60
C PRO A 349 1.26 -4.49 -20.65
N GLY A 350 2.24 -5.39 -20.74
CA GLY A 350 3.36 -5.27 -21.66
C GLY A 350 4.45 -4.28 -21.25
N ASP A 351 4.43 -3.77 -20.01
CA ASP A 351 5.57 -3.10 -19.38
C ASP A 351 6.52 -4.15 -18.76
N GLY A 352 7.65 -4.40 -19.41
CA GLY A 352 8.57 -5.48 -19.06
C GLY A 352 8.23 -6.85 -19.66
N GLY A 353 8.59 -7.91 -18.94
CA GLY A 353 8.47 -9.30 -19.40
C GLY A 353 9.70 -9.80 -20.15
N GLU A 354 10.87 -9.16 -19.95
CA GLU A 354 12.17 -9.46 -20.58
C GLU A 354 12.58 -10.93 -20.45
N ASP A 355 12.14 -11.58 -19.39
CA ASP A 355 12.43 -12.97 -19.08
C ASP A 355 11.34 -13.97 -19.55
N TRP A 356 10.30 -13.49 -20.23
CA TRP A 356 9.25 -14.30 -20.84
C TRP A 356 9.45 -14.43 -22.36
N ASP A 357 9.50 -15.67 -22.85
CA ASP A 357 9.64 -15.94 -24.29
C ASP A 357 8.44 -15.36 -25.08
N GLY A 358 8.74 -14.69 -26.18
CA GLY A 358 7.75 -13.95 -27.00
C GLY A 358 7.33 -12.58 -26.47
N HIS A 359 7.65 -12.24 -25.22
CA HIS A 359 7.26 -10.97 -24.58
C HIS A 359 8.44 -10.05 -24.24
N GLY A 360 9.65 -10.59 -24.16
CA GLY A 360 10.82 -9.87 -23.62
C GLY A 360 11.43 -8.78 -24.48
N ARG A 361 10.66 -7.73 -24.78
CA ARG A 361 11.12 -6.50 -25.42
C ARG A 361 10.25 -5.32 -24.97
N PRO A 362 10.81 -4.09 -24.93
CA PRO A 362 10.01 -2.90 -24.68
C PRO A 362 8.87 -2.78 -25.69
N SER A 363 7.68 -2.42 -25.23
CA SER A 363 6.51 -2.19 -26.07
C SER A 363 6.57 -0.81 -26.71
N TYR A 364 6.57 -0.77 -28.05
CA TYR A 364 6.40 0.45 -28.86
C TYR A 364 5.07 0.39 -29.60
N TYR A 365 4.54 1.52 -30.06
CA TYR A 365 3.26 1.52 -30.79
C TYR A 365 3.27 0.58 -32.00
N GLU A 366 4.40 0.50 -32.72
CA GLU A 366 4.60 -0.35 -33.89
C GLU A 366 4.89 -1.82 -33.56
N ASP A 367 5.40 -2.10 -32.35
CA ASP A 367 5.78 -3.44 -31.90
C ASP A 367 5.49 -3.60 -30.40
N LEU A 368 4.31 -4.17 -30.11
CA LEU A 368 3.82 -4.38 -28.75
C LEU A 368 4.09 -5.82 -28.31
N SER A 369 4.55 -6.01 -27.07
CA SER A 369 4.72 -7.35 -26.47
C SER A 369 3.38 -8.05 -26.20
N THR A 370 2.29 -7.28 -26.12
CA THR A 370 0.91 -7.77 -26.02
C THR A 370 -0.08 -6.75 -26.59
N ARG A 371 -1.26 -7.20 -27.02
CA ARG A 371 -2.37 -6.35 -27.49
C ARG A 371 -3.60 -6.46 -26.59
N TRP A 372 -3.40 -6.89 -25.34
CA TRP A 372 -4.48 -6.95 -24.37
C TRP A 372 -5.09 -5.55 -24.13
N PRO A 373 -6.42 -5.42 -23.98
CA PRO A 373 -7.42 -6.49 -23.94
C PRO A 373 -8.06 -6.82 -25.31
N ASP A 374 -7.87 -5.97 -26.32
CA ASP A 374 -8.63 -6.02 -27.57
C ASP A 374 -8.10 -7.07 -28.57
N PHE A 375 -6.80 -7.35 -28.55
CA PHE A 375 -6.08 -8.23 -29.48
C PHE A 375 -6.29 -7.88 -30.96
N LYS A 376 -6.43 -6.59 -31.28
CA LYS A 376 -6.56 -6.08 -32.65
C LYS A 376 -5.28 -5.38 -33.10
N ASP A 377 -4.87 -5.62 -34.34
CA ASP A 377 -3.63 -5.10 -34.91
C ASP A 377 -3.55 -3.57 -34.92
N ASP A 378 -4.69 -2.89 -34.97
CA ASP A 378 -4.81 -1.42 -35.00
C ASP A 378 -5.04 -0.78 -33.62
N MET A 379 -5.04 -1.57 -32.54
CA MET A 379 -5.25 -1.09 -31.18
C MET A 379 -3.97 -1.21 -30.33
N PRO A 380 -3.66 -0.19 -29.50
CA PRO A 380 -2.55 -0.28 -28.56
C PRO A 380 -2.89 -1.18 -27.38
N VAL A 381 -1.86 -1.55 -26.61
CA VAL A 381 -2.04 -2.13 -25.29
C VAL A 381 -2.68 -1.11 -24.34
N ARG A 382 -3.60 -1.56 -23.48
CA ARG A 382 -4.39 -0.66 -22.62
C ARG A 382 -4.59 -1.28 -21.25
N PRO A 383 -4.23 -0.57 -20.15
CA PRO A 383 -4.74 -0.91 -18.82
C PRO A 383 -6.28 -0.92 -18.83
N ALA A 384 -6.90 -1.85 -18.10
CA ALA A 384 -8.35 -1.92 -18.03
C ALA A 384 -8.84 -2.56 -16.74
N VAL A 385 -10.04 -2.14 -16.34
CA VAL A 385 -10.81 -2.79 -15.27
C VAL A 385 -11.63 -3.93 -15.87
N VAL A 386 -11.50 -5.12 -15.30
CA VAL A 386 -12.20 -6.34 -15.72
C VAL A 386 -13.25 -6.69 -14.66
N ALA A 387 -14.47 -6.96 -15.11
CA ALA A 387 -15.52 -7.53 -14.28
C ALA A 387 -15.55 -9.05 -14.45
N ILE A 388 -15.18 -9.78 -13.41
CA ILE A 388 -15.18 -11.24 -13.35
C ILE A 388 -16.51 -11.69 -12.74
N THR A 389 -17.26 -12.48 -13.49
CA THR A 389 -18.56 -13.04 -13.09
C THR A 389 -18.60 -14.54 -13.33
N LYS A 390 -19.42 -15.25 -12.55
CA LYS A 390 -19.64 -16.69 -12.72
C LYS A 390 -20.64 -16.95 -13.86
N GLN A 391 -20.30 -17.87 -14.77
CA GLN A 391 -21.26 -18.33 -15.78
C GLN A 391 -22.47 -19.00 -15.09
N GLY A 392 -23.67 -18.53 -15.42
CA GLY A 392 -24.90 -18.96 -14.75
C GLY A 392 -25.22 -18.21 -13.45
N GLY A 393 -24.41 -17.23 -13.06
CA GLY A 393 -24.63 -16.38 -11.88
C GLY A 393 -24.19 -16.99 -10.55
N GLY A 394 -24.38 -16.21 -9.48
CA GLY A 394 -24.03 -16.57 -8.11
C GLY A 394 -22.62 -16.13 -7.70
N LYS A 395 -22.37 -16.27 -6.40
CA LYS A 395 -21.14 -15.80 -5.75
C LYS A 395 -19.86 -16.34 -6.38
N ILE A 396 -18.83 -15.50 -6.34
CA ILE A 396 -17.46 -15.82 -6.72
C ILE A 396 -16.80 -16.69 -5.63
N ALA A 397 -16.00 -17.68 -6.06
CA ALA A 397 -15.16 -18.54 -5.22
C ALA A 397 -15.87 -19.21 -4.02
N VAL A 398 -17.03 -19.83 -4.31
CA VAL A 398 -17.76 -20.73 -3.40
C VAL A 398 -17.36 -22.18 -3.58
#